data_AF-A0A3M1WZ12-F1
#
_entry.id   AF-A0A3M1WZ12-F1
#
_cell.length_a   1.000
_cell.length_b   1.000
_cell.length_c   1.000
_cell.angle_alpha   90.00
_cell.angle_beta   90.00
_cell.angle_gamma   90.00
#
_symmetry.space_group_name_H-M   'P 1'
#
loop_
_entity.id
_entity.type
_entity.pdbx_description
1 polymer ?
#
loop_
_entity_poly.entity_id
_entity_poly.type
_entity_poly.pdbx_seq_one_letter_code
_entity_poly.pdbx_strand_id
1 'polypeptide(L)'
;EYYITPEYLSRMKARARHWSTEFLKTQARLFRKTLPDYPELTDLIEAELHRRNLNLLLRSIRKKPDASLPALLQKYRNVPDYAEVIRTEMEIRSGKARLSDPTKGKGSRLILD
;
A
#
# COMPACT_ATOMS: atom_id res chain seq x y z
N GLU A 1 24.68 22.19 4.51
CA GLU A 1 23.40 22.21 3.77
C GLU A 1 22.90 20.79 3.63
N TYR A 2 21.60 20.54 3.81
CA TYR A 2 21.02 19.25 3.47
C TYR A 2 20.80 19.21 1.95
N TYR A 3 21.45 18.28 1.26
CA TYR A 3 21.31 18.13 -0.19
C TYR A 3 19.93 17.60 -0.59
N ILE A 4 19.21 16.99 0.36
CA ILE A 4 17.88 16.41 0.15
C ILE A 4 16.84 17.27 0.82
N THR A 5 15.99 17.88 -0.01
CA THR A 5 14.91 18.76 0.41
C THR A 5 13.56 18.04 0.34
N PRO A 6 12.52 18.55 1.03
CA PRO A 6 11.16 18.02 0.87
C PRO A 6 10.67 18.03 -0.59
N GLU A 7 11.06 19.04 -1.37
CA GLU A 7 10.75 19.10 -2.79
C GLU A 7 11.43 17.98 -3.58
N TYR A 8 12.71 17.69 -3.29
CA TYR A 8 13.42 16.57 -3.88
C TYR A 8 12.69 15.25 -3.60
N LEU A 9 12.30 15.00 -2.33
CA LEU A 9 11.57 13.80 -1.93
C LEU A 9 10.23 13.68 -2.66
N SER A 10 9.50 14.79 -2.80
CA SER A 10 8.24 14.82 -3.55
C SER A 10 8.43 14.42 -5.02
N ARG A 11 9.44 15.00 -5.69
CA ARG A 11 9.78 14.65 -7.08
C ARG A 11 10.25 13.20 -7.20
N MET A 12 11.05 12.71 -6.25
CA MET A 12 11.52 11.32 -6.20
C MET A 12 10.33 10.35 -6.05
N LYS A 13 9.39 10.64 -5.15
CA LYS A 13 8.16 9.86 -4.96
C LYS A 13 7.32 9.77 -6.22
N ALA A 14 7.17 10.90 -6.93
CA ALA A 14 6.45 10.93 -8.20
C ALA A 14 7.12 10.06 -9.26
N ARG A 15 8.46 10.09 -9.35
CA ARG A 15 9.23 9.25 -10.28
C ARG A 15 9.16 7.76 -9.94
N ALA A 16 9.32 7.42 -8.65
CA ALA A 16 9.31 6.04 -8.17
C ALA A 16 8.05 5.25 -8.58
N ARG A 17 6.89 5.93 -8.65
CA ARG A 17 5.63 5.34 -9.14
C ARG A 17 5.71 4.75 -10.55
N HIS A 18 6.59 5.30 -11.39
CA HIS A 18 6.73 4.92 -12.80
C HIS A 18 7.87 3.94 -13.05
N TRP A 19 8.74 3.70 -12.06
CA TRP A 19 9.86 2.79 -12.20
C TRP A 19 9.43 1.33 -12.18
N SER A 20 10.24 0.46 -12.79
CA SER A 20 10.04 -0.98 -12.66
C SER A 20 10.34 -1.45 -11.24
N THR A 21 9.77 -2.59 -10.84
CA THR A 21 10.04 -3.18 -9.51
C THR A 21 11.51 -3.53 -9.33
N GLU A 22 12.17 -4.03 -10.38
CA GLU A 22 13.60 -4.36 -10.34
C GLU A 22 14.47 -3.11 -10.21
N PHE A 23 14.09 -2.02 -10.87
CA PHE A 23 14.77 -0.75 -10.69
C PHE A 23 14.62 -0.22 -9.26
N LEU A 24 13.41 -0.27 -8.69
CA LEU A 24 13.18 0.13 -7.29
C LEU A 24 14.03 -0.68 -6.30
N LYS A 25 14.09 -2.01 -6.45
CA LYS A 25 14.95 -2.87 -5.61
C LYS A 25 16.42 -2.51 -5.74
N THR A 26 16.86 -2.19 -6.95
CA THR A 26 18.24 -1.78 -7.22
C THR A 26 18.56 -0.44 -6.56
N GLN A 27 17.67 0.55 -6.69
CA GLN A 27 17.82 1.88 -6.08
C GLN A 27 17.80 1.81 -4.55
N ALA A 28 16.89 1.04 -3.93
CA ALA A 28 16.85 0.87 -2.48
C ALA A 28 18.18 0.32 -1.93
N ARG A 29 18.75 -0.68 -2.62
CA ARG A 29 20.05 -1.26 -2.25
C ARG A 29 21.20 -0.27 -2.43
N LEU A 30 21.17 0.48 -3.53
CA LEU A 30 22.20 1.47 -3.83
C LEU A 30 22.18 2.60 -2.79
N PHE A 31 21.02 3.20 -2.54
CA PHE A 31 20.87 4.30 -1.58
C PHE A 31 21.26 3.90 -0.16
N ARG A 32 20.86 2.71 0.31
CA ARG A 32 21.32 2.20 1.61
C ARG A 32 22.85 2.12 1.71
N LYS A 33 23.53 1.83 0.61
CA LYS A 33 25.00 1.71 0.57
C LYS A 33 25.70 3.06 0.40
N THR A 34 25.16 3.94 -0.44
CA THR A 34 25.86 5.16 -0.90
C THR A 34 25.39 6.43 -0.21
N LEU A 35 24.19 6.44 0.35
CA LEU A 35 23.56 7.60 0.99
C LEU A 35 22.97 7.21 2.37
N PRO A 36 23.79 6.65 3.30
CA PRO A 36 23.30 6.19 4.59
C PRO A 36 22.76 7.34 5.48
N ASP A 37 23.27 8.56 5.28
CA ASP A 37 22.84 9.75 6.04
C ASP A 37 21.47 10.28 5.61
N TYR A 38 20.88 9.69 4.56
CA TYR A 38 19.58 10.08 3.99
C TYR A 38 18.61 8.89 3.96
N PRO A 39 18.23 8.32 5.12
CA PRO A 39 17.36 7.15 5.19
C PRO A 39 16.00 7.37 4.53
N GLU A 40 15.50 8.61 4.51
CA GLU A 40 14.22 8.99 3.92
C GLU A 40 14.12 8.67 2.42
N LEU A 41 15.26 8.61 1.70
CA LEU A 41 15.27 8.15 0.30
C LEU A 41 15.01 6.66 0.21
N THR A 42 15.68 5.88 1.05
CA THR A 42 15.50 4.43 1.11
C THR A 42 14.05 4.12 1.50
N ASP A 43 13.55 4.76 2.55
CA ASP A 43 12.19 4.59 3.06
C ASP A 43 11.14 4.90 1.99
N LEU A 44 11.34 5.97 1.21
CA LEU A 44 10.45 6.34 0.12
C LEU A 44 10.37 5.24 -0.95
N ILE A 45 11.52 4.67 -1.33
CA ILE A 45 11.57 3.60 -2.34
C ILE A 45 10.96 2.31 -1.79
N GLU A 46 11.23 1.98 -0.53
CA GLU A 46 10.68 0.80 0.13
C GLU A 46 9.17 0.90 0.35
N ALA A 47 8.66 2.07 0.70
CA ALA A 47 7.22 2.33 0.79
C ALA A 47 6.51 2.12 -0.55
N GLU A 48 7.13 2.52 -1.67
CA GLU A 48 6.58 2.28 -3.01
C GLU A 48 6.60 0.78 -3.38
N LEU A 49 7.67 0.06 -3.05
CA LEU A 49 7.72 -1.41 -3.21
C LEU A 49 6.64 -2.10 -2.39
N HIS A 50 6.49 -1.69 -1.13
CA HIS A 50 5.48 -2.24 -0.22
C HIS A 50 4.06 -2.00 -0.73
N ARG A 51 3.75 -0.76 -1.16
CA ARG A 51 2.47 -0.41 -1.80
C ARG A 51 2.16 -1.31 -3.00
N ARG A 52 3.16 -1.63 -3.83
CA ARG A 52 2.96 -2.54 -4.98
C ARG A 52 2.65 -3.95 -4.52
N ASN A 53 3.36 -4.45 -3.51
CA ASN A 53 3.12 -5.79 -2.98
C ASN A 53 1.72 -5.91 -2.36
N LEU A 54 1.26 -4.91 -1.61
CA LEU A 54 -0.11 -4.86 -1.08
C LEU A 54 -1.15 -4.88 -2.21
N ASN A 55 -0.93 -4.12 -3.29
CA ASN A 55 -1.83 -4.14 -4.44
C ASN A 55 -1.86 -5.50 -5.17
N LEU A 56 -0.71 -6.18 -5.28
CA LEU A 56 -0.63 -7.53 -5.84
C LEU A 56 -1.35 -8.54 -4.95
N LEU A 57 -1.17 -8.45 -3.63
CA LEU A 57 -1.87 -9.27 -2.65
C LEU A 57 -3.39 -9.08 -2.78
N LEU A 58 -3.87 -7.84 -2.79
CA LEU A 58 -5.30 -7.52 -2.95
C LEU A 58 -5.87 -8.12 -4.24
N ARG A 59 -5.17 -7.97 -5.37
CA ARG A 59 -5.57 -8.56 -6.66
C ARG A 59 -5.60 -10.09 -6.62
N SER A 60 -4.68 -10.71 -5.89
CA SER A 60 -4.64 -12.16 -5.71
C SER A 60 -5.81 -12.66 -4.86
N ILE A 61 -6.06 -12.00 -3.73
CA ILE A 61 -7.13 -12.31 -2.79
C ILE A 61 -8.51 -12.25 -3.46
N ARG A 62 -8.78 -11.20 -4.23
CA ARG A 62 -10.06 -11.02 -4.94
C ARG A 62 -10.41 -12.15 -5.91
N LYS A 63 -9.43 -12.93 -6.36
CA LYS A 63 -9.63 -14.08 -7.27
C LYS A 63 -9.74 -15.41 -6.54
N LYS A 64 -9.52 -15.43 -5.22
CA LYS A 64 -9.50 -16.65 -4.40
C LYS A 64 -10.88 -16.94 -3.81
N PRO A 65 -11.26 -18.22 -3.61
CA PRO A 65 -12.47 -18.59 -2.88
C PRO A 65 -12.39 -18.19 -1.40
N ASP A 66 -13.54 -17.91 -0.79
CA ASP A 66 -13.67 -17.49 0.60
C ASP A 66 -13.03 -18.48 1.57
N ALA A 67 -13.24 -19.78 1.33
CA ALA A 67 -12.69 -20.87 2.12
C ALA A 67 -11.13 -20.88 2.17
N SER A 68 -10.46 -20.23 1.21
CA SER A 68 -8.99 -20.19 1.16
C SER A 68 -8.38 -18.99 1.91
N LEU A 69 -9.19 -18.00 2.29
CA LEU A 69 -8.72 -16.79 2.96
C LEU A 69 -8.18 -17.06 4.38
N PRO A 70 -8.78 -17.94 5.22
CA PRO A 70 -8.21 -18.27 6.54
C PRO A 70 -6.80 -18.89 6.45
N ALA A 71 -6.57 -19.78 5.49
CA ALA A 71 -5.25 -20.37 5.26
C ALA A 71 -4.22 -19.31 4.82
N LEU A 72 -4.65 -18.36 3.99
CA LEU A 72 -3.82 -17.24 3.56
C LEU A 72 -3.49 -16.29 4.71
N LEU A 73 -4.47 -16.02 5.59
CA LEU A 73 -4.27 -15.23 6.80
C LEU A 73 -3.22 -15.87 7.71
N GLN A 74 -3.30 -17.18 7.92
CA GLN A 74 -2.31 -17.91 8.72
C GLN A 74 -0.90 -17.81 8.12
N LYS A 75 -0.78 -17.88 6.78
CA LYS A 75 0.50 -17.73 6.08
C LYS A 75 1.14 -16.35 6.32
N TYR A 76 0.34 -15.29 6.37
CA TYR A 76 0.81 -13.91 6.50
C TYR A 76 0.59 -13.32 7.91
N ARG A 77 0.36 -14.15 8.93
CA ARG A 77 0.09 -13.70 10.30
C ARG A 77 1.19 -12.80 10.90
N ASN A 78 2.43 -12.99 10.45
CA ASN A 78 3.60 -12.24 10.92
C ASN A 78 3.89 -10.98 10.08
N VAL A 79 3.05 -10.67 9.08
CA VAL A 79 3.15 -9.48 8.24
C VAL A 79 1.88 -8.66 8.46
N PRO A 80 1.87 -7.72 9.43
CA PRO A 80 0.67 -7.05 9.91
C PRO A 80 -0.21 -6.49 8.80
N ASP A 81 0.38 -5.73 7.89
CA ASP A 81 -0.34 -5.08 6.78
C ASP A 81 -1.00 -6.10 5.83
N TYR A 82 -0.36 -7.25 5.62
CA TYR A 82 -0.91 -8.29 4.75
C TYR A 82 -2.07 -9.00 5.46
N ALA A 83 -1.90 -9.30 6.74
CA ALA A 83 -2.95 -9.88 7.58
C ALA A 83 -4.16 -8.94 7.70
N GLU A 84 -3.94 -7.63 7.79
CA GLU A 84 -5.00 -6.62 7.76
C GLU A 84 -5.75 -6.63 6.42
N VAL A 85 -5.05 -6.57 5.28
CA VAL A 85 -5.70 -6.64 3.96
C VAL A 85 -6.55 -7.90 3.80
N ILE A 86 -6.07 -9.06 4.28
CA ILE A 86 -6.81 -10.33 4.21
C ILE A 86 -8.04 -10.29 5.12
N ARG A 87 -7.89 -9.83 6.37
CA ARG A 87 -9.02 -9.70 7.31
C ARG A 87 -10.09 -8.77 6.75
N THR A 88 -9.71 -7.60 6.26
CA THR A 88 -10.63 -6.64 5.66
C THR A 88 -11.37 -7.23 4.47
N GLU A 89 -10.72 -8.01 3.60
CA GLU A 89 -11.44 -8.69 2.54
C GLU A 89 -12.44 -9.73 3.09
N MET A 90 -12.04 -10.56 4.06
CA MET A 90 -12.95 -11.53 4.68
C MET A 90 -14.19 -10.85 5.26
N GLU A 91 -14.00 -9.71 5.92
CA GLU A 91 -15.07 -8.88 6.46
C GLU A 91 -16.01 -8.37 5.35
N ILE A 92 -15.46 -7.82 4.27
CA ILE A 92 -16.24 -7.35 3.12
C ILE A 92 -17.10 -8.48 2.54
N ARG A 93 -16.57 -9.70 2.42
CA ARG A 93 -17.31 -10.85 1.87
C ARG A 93 -18.37 -11.40 2.80
N SER A 94 -18.15 -11.31 4.11
CA SER A 94 -19.15 -11.66 5.13
C SER A 94 -20.33 -10.67 5.20
N GLY A 95 -20.31 -9.60 4.39
CA GLY A 95 -21.37 -8.60 4.35
C GLY A 95 -21.18 -7.44 5.32
N LYS A 96 -20.03 -7.33 6.01
CA LYS A 96 -19.73 -6.11 6.78
C LYS A 96 -19.60 -4.94 5.80
N ALA A 97 -20.31 -3.84 6.12
CA ALA A 97 -20.24 -2.62 5.35
C ALA A 97 -18.78 -2.15 5.23
N ARG A 98 -18.36 -1.81 4.00
CA ARG A 98 -17.09 -1.10 3.79
C ARG A 98 -17.12 0.17 4.63
N LEU A 99 -16.01 0.50 5.28
CA LEU A 99 -15.85 1.82 5.91
C LEU A 99 -16.30 2.87 4.89
N SER A 100 -17.26 3.70 5.29
CA SER A 100 -17.80 4.76 4.45
C SER A 100 -16.65 5.67 4.04
N ASP A 101 -16.48 5.87 2.73
CA ASP A 101 -15.54 6.85 2.18
C ASP A 101 -15.81 8.20 2.87
N PRO A 102 -14.83 8.81 3.57
CA PRO A 102 -15.02 10.13 4.18
C PRO A 102 -15.31 11.24 3.14
N THR A 103 -15.18 10.93 1.85
CA THR A 103 -15.49 11.82 0.72
C THR A 103 -16.92 11.67 0.18
N LYS A 104 -17.75 10.76 0.71
CA LYS A 104 -19.16 10.61 0.31
C LYS A 104 -20.13 11.00 1.42
N GLY A 105 -19.89 12.15 2.04
CA GLY A 105 -20.87 12.84 2.86
C GLY A 105 -21.40 14.09 2.15
N LYS A 106 -22.45 13.93 1.33
CA LYS A 106 -23.56 14.90 1.09
C LYS A 106 -24.27 14.58 -0.22
N GLY A 107 -25.43 13.96 -0.07
CA GLY A 107 -26.37 13.73 -1.16
C GLY A 107 -27.73 13.24 -0.67
N SER A 108 -28.10 13.51 0.58
CA SER A 108 -29.49 13.37 1.02
C SER A 108 -30.27 14.51 0.39
N ARG A 109 -30.83 14.28 -0.81
CA ARG A 109 -32.00 15.05 -1.24
C ARG A 109 -33.15 14.60 -0.35
N LEU A 110 -33.48 15.45 0.61
CA LEU A 110 -34.82 15.56 1.16
C LEU A 110 -35.76 15.69 -0.04
N ILE A 111 -36.62 14.69 -0.25
CA ILE A 111 -37.83 14.87 -1.02
C ILE A 111 -38.83 15.44 -0.02
N LEU A 112 -39.06 16.74 -0.13
CA LEU A 112 -40.23 17.43 0.37
C LEU A 112 -40.98 17.87 -0.88
N ASP A 113 -41.99 17.06 -1.22
CA ASP A 113 -43.33 17.40 -1.71
C ASP A 113 -43.95 16.19 -2.42
#